data_AF-A0A8I1B0Q1-F1
#
_entry.id   AF-A0A8I1B0Q1-F1
#
_cell.length_a   1.000
_cell.length_b   1.000
_cell.length_c   1.000
_cell.angle_alpha   90.00
_cell.angle_beta   90.00
_cell.angle_gamma   90.00
#
_symmetry.space_group_name_H-M   'P 1'
#
loop_
_entity.id
_entity.type
_entity.pdbx_description
1 polymer ?
#
loop_
_entity_poly.entity_id
_entity_poly.type
_entity_poly.pdbx_seq_one_letter_code
_entity_poly.pdbx_strand_id
1 'polypeptide(L)'
;MPWTGSRARAFVPSEYYASSFDGYAQILRERRVRSDEIGTHAGLADTSLQLAVVPQMVRVEELRNAAKPGVADGVYGGDPRHASSEFGQLGVEAIVAHTVKAINTQPGRYSLGDTGNIR
;
A
#
# COMPACT_ATOMS: atom_id res chain seq x y z
N MET A 1 20.39 -12.99 -20.66
CA MET A 1 19.53 -12.60 -19.52
C MET A 1 18.48 -13.69 -19.30
N PRO A 2 18.09 -14.00 -18.05
CA PRO A 2 17.30 -15.20 -17.71
C PRO A 2 15.90 -15.29 -18.34
N TRP A 3 15.44 -14.26 -19.04
CA TRP A 3 14.08 -14.17 -19.60
C TRP A 3 14.04 -14.19 -21.13
N THR A 4 15.20 -14.21 -21.80
CA THR A 4 15.30 -14.19 -23.26
C THR A 4 14.63 -15.43 -23.86
N GLY A 5 13.67 -15.24 -24.77
CA GLY A 5 12.92 -16.31 -25.44
C GLY A 5 11.68 -16.83 -24.71
N SER A 6 11.38 -16.31 -23.51
CA SER A 6 10.16 -16.66 -22.77
C SER A 6 8.95 -15.78 -23.17
N ARG A 7 7.74 -16.20 -22.81
CA ARG A 7 6.52 -15.37 -22.86
C ARG A 7 6.35 -14.44 -21.65
N ALA A 8 7.41 -14.23 -20.85
CA ALA A 8 7.33 -13.38 -19.68
C ALA A 8 7.07 -11.92 -20.05
N ARG A 9 6.33 -11.21 -19.18
CA ARG A 9 5.98 -9.81 -19.35
C ARG A 9 6.19 -9.06 -18.05
N ALA A 10 6.76 -7.85 -18.14
CA ALA A 10 6.80 -6.92 -17.03
C ALA A 10 5.51 -6.09 -17.00
N PHE A 11 4.98 -5.87 -15.81
CA PHE A 11 3.82 -5.00 -15.58
C PHE A 11 4.12 -4.07 -14.42
N VAL A 12 3.81 -2.79 -14.60
CA VAL A 12 3.93 -1.76 -13.57
C VAL A 12 2.51 -1.24 -13.31
N PRO A 13 1.80 -1.74 -12.28
CA PRO A 13 0.47 -1.26 -11.94
C PRO A 13 0.56 0.13 -11.32
N SER A 14 0.29 1.20 -12.08
CA SER A 14 0.22 2.57 -11.56
C SER A 14 -0.76 2.71 -10.40
N GLU A 15 -1.84 1.93 -10.43
CA GLU A 15 -2.91 1.88 -9.45
C GLU A 15 -2.41 1.41 -8.08
N TYR A 16 -1.38 0.56 -8.03
CA TYR A 16 -0.73 0.15 -6.78
C TYR A 16 -0.13 1.37 -6.09
N TYR A 17 0.69 2.15 -6.81
CA TYR A 17 1.37 3.33 -6.26
C TYR A 17 0.39 4.45 -5.91
N ALA A 18 -0.60 4.69 -6.75
CA ALA A 18 -1.64 5.68 -6.47
C ALA A 18 -2.46 5.31 -5.23
N SER A 19 -2.78 4.02 -5.06
CA SER A 19 -3.57 3.56 -3.90
C SER A 19 -2.74 3.50 -2.62
N SER A 20 -1.46 3.12 -2.69
CA SER A 20 -0.60 2.96 -1.51
C SER A 20 -0.16 4.28 -0.89
N PHE A 21 -0.19 5.36 -1.66
CA PHE A 21 0.19 6.69 -1.19
C PHE A 21 -1.03 7.61 -1.06
N ASP A 22 -1.42 8.30 -2.13
CA ASP A 22 -2.48 9.32 -2.09
C ASP A 22 -3.85 8.74 -1.71
N GLY A 23 -4.20 7.59 -2.29
CA GLY A 23 -5.48 6.93 -2.05
C GLY A 23 -5.65 6.50 -0.60
N TYR A 24 -4.64 5.85 -0.02
CA TYR A 24 -4.69 5.45 1.38
C TYR A 24 -4.68 6.64 2.33
N ALA A 25 -3.86 7.65 2.07
CA ALA A 25 -3.87 8.89 2.84
C ALA A 25 -5.24 9.58 2.81
N GLN A 26 -5.95 9.55 1.68
CA GLN A 26 -7.32 10.05 1.60
C GLN A 26 -8.29 9.25 2.48
N ILE A 27 -8.24 7.91 2.43
CA ILE A 27 -9.08 7.05 3.28
C ILE A 27 -8.86 7.37 4.77
N LEU A 28 -7.62 7.60 5.19
CA LEU A 28 -7.30 8.00 6.58
C LEU A 28 -7.89 9.37 6.94
N ARG A 29 -7.83 10.35 6.03
CA ARG A 29 -8.45 11.68 6.24
C ARG A 29 -9.97 11.58 6.37
N GLU A 30 -10.62 10.70 5.60
CA GLU A 30 -12.07 10.43 5.72
C GLU A 30 -12.43 9.83 7.10
N ARG A 31 -11.48 9.11 7.72
CA ARG A 31 -11.57 8.65 9.12
C ARG A 31 -11.15 9.70 10.15
N ARG A 32 -11.00 10.96 9.74
CA ARG A 32 -10.61 12.13 10.56
C ARG A 32 -9.20 12.04 11.15
N VAL A 33 -8.31 11.22 10.58
CA VAL A 33 -6.89 11.25 10.91
C VAL A 33 -6.28 12.54 10.39
N ARG A 34 -5.46 13.22 11.20
CA ARG A 34 -4.85 14.49 10.79
C ARG A 34 -3.69 14.25 9.82
N SER A 35 -3.49 15.18 8.89
CA SER A 35 -2.43 15.05 7.89
C SER A 35 -1.02 15.04 8.49
N ASP A 36 -0.82 15.69 9.64
CA ASP A 36 0.47 15.70 10.36
C ASP A 36 0.70 14.47 11.24
N GLU A 37 -0.24 13.53 11.25
CA GLU A 37 -0.08 12.18 11.79
C GLU A 37 0.24 11.18 10.67
N ILE A 38 -0.43 11.31 9.52
CA ILE A 38 -0.26 10.42 8.34
C ILE A 38 1.21 10.34 7.92
N GLY A 39 1.85 11.50 7.69
CA GLY A 39 3.24 11.60 7.25
C GLY A 39 3.51 11.06 5.85
N THR A 40 4.78 11.17 5.43
CA THR A 40 5.27 10.69 4.15
C THR A 40 6.18 9.47 4.27
N HIS A 41 6.72 9.20 5.46
CA HIS A 41 7.50 7.99 5.75
C HIS A 41 7.52 7.68 7.24
N ALA A 42 7.31 6.41 7.59
CA ALA A 42 7.26 5.87 8.96
C ALA A 42 6.25 6.60 9.88
N GLY A 43 5.27 7.29 9.31
CA GLY A 43 4.18 7.94 10.03
C GLY A 43 3.06 6.97 10.38
N LEU A 44 1.86 7.53 10.65
CA LEU A 44 0.68 6.74 11.00
C LEU A 44 0.29 5.76 9.89
N ALA A 45 0.36 6.17 8.61
CA ALA A 45 -0.02 5.32 7.49
C ALA A 45 0.86 4.05 7.40
N ASP A 46 2.18 4.20 7.30
CA ASP A 46 3.13 3.08 7.18
C ASP A 46 3.04 2.14 8.39
N THR A 47 2.98 2.72 9.60
CA THR A 47 2.89 1.93 10.84
C THR A 47 1.57 1.17 10.92
N SER A 48 0.47 1.77 10.48
CA SER A 48 -0.84 1.12 10.46
C SER A 48 -0.87 -0.05 9.49
N LEU A 49 -0.31 0.11 8.27
CA LEU A 49 -0.16 -1.01 7.31
C LEU A 49 0.67 -2.15 7.91
N GLN A 50 1.80 -1.84 8.56
CA GLN A 50 2.63 -2.83 9.24
C GLN A 50 1.84 -3.58 10.33
N LEU A 51 1.05 -2.86 11.13
CA LEU A 51 0.20 -3.43 12.17
C LEU A 51 -0.89 -4.37 11.63
N ALA A 52 -1.47 -4.05 10.48
CA ALA A 52 -2.49 -4.89 9.86
C ALA A 52 -1.93 -6.20 9.31
N VAL A 53 -0.70 -6.20 8.80
CA VAL A 53 -0.12 -7.39 8.13
C VAL A 53 0.68 -8.26 9.11
N VAL A 54 1.56 -7.65 9.92
CA VAL A 54 2.46 -8.37 10.84
C VAL A 54 2.61 -7.57 12.14
N PRO A 55 1.60 -7.58 13.03
CA PRO A 55 1.53 -6.70 14.20
C PRO A 55 2.71 -6.83 15.16
N GLN A 56 3.28 -8.03 15.30
CA GLN A 56 4.43 -8.29 16.18
C GLN A 56 5.71 -7.55 15.79
N MET A 57 5.77 -6.94 14.60
CA MET A 57 6.91 -6.12 14.16
C MET A 57 6.88 -4.71 14.74
N VAL A 58 5.77 -4.30 15.36
CA VAL A 58 5.62 -2.98 15.99
C VAL A 58 5.48 -3.15 17.50
N ARG A 59 6.36 -2.48 18.24
CA ARG A 59 6.29 -2.40 19.71
C ARG A 59 5.28 -1.34 20.12
N VAL A 60 3.99 -1.69 20.07
CA VAL A 60 2.88 -0.72 20.16
C VAL A 60 2.88 0.05 21.47
N GLU A 61 3.15 -0.61 22.60
CA GLU A 61 3.11 0.07 23.89
C GLU A 61 4.29 1.03 24.08
N GLU A 62 5.49 0.63 23.66
CA GLU A 62 6.65 1.52 23.65
C GLU A 62 6.45 2.70 22.71
N LEU A 63 5.86 2.47 21.54
CA LEU A 63 5.55 3.51 20.57
C LEU A 63 4.59 4.56 21.15
N ARG A 64 3.48 4.12 21.76
CA ARG A 64 2.48 5.02 22.36
C ARG A 64 3.02 5.88 23.49
N ASN A 65 3.96 5.32 24.27
CA ASN A 65 4.55 6.01 25.43
C ASN A 65 5.80 6.83 25.09
N ALA A 66 6.33 6.73 23.87
CA ALA A 66 7.50 7.47 23.45
C ALA A 66 7.20 8.96 23.20
N ALA A 67 8.26 9.77 23.25
CA ALA A 67 8.23 11.11 22.67
C ALA A 67 7.87 11.04 21.17
N LYS A 68 7.28 12.11 20.63
CA LYS A 68 6.98 12.16 19.19
C LYS A 68 8.29 12.00 18.39
N PRO A 69 8.41 10.94 17.56
CA PRO A 69 9.61 10.76 16.74
C PRO A 69 9.68 11.84 15.66
N GLY A 70 10.88 12.19 15.25
CA GLY A 70 11.14 13.16 14.20
C GLY A 70 12.04 12.62 13.11
N VAL A 71 12.56 13.54 12.28
CA VAL A 71 13.47 13.21 11.17
C VAL A 71 14.74 12.50 11.65
N ALA A 72 15.22 12.85 12.85
CA ALA A 72 16.38 12.19 13.47
C ALA A 72 16.15 10.69 13.74
N ASP A 73 14.88 10.29 13.89
CA ASP A 73 14.46 8.90 14.12
C ASP A 73 14.00 8.21 12.81
N GLY A 74 14.12 8.88 11.67
CA GLY A 74 13.68 8.39 10.37
C GLY A 74 12.19 8.58 10.07
N VAL A 75 11.46 9.35 10.88
CA VAL A 75 10.03 9.65 10.65
C VAL A 75 9.87 11.01 9.97
N TYR A 76 9.13 11.05 8.86
CA TYR A 76 8.98 12.25 8.03
C TYR A 76 7.52 12.70 7.98
N GLY A 77 7.25 13.89 8.54
CA GLY A 77 5.98 14.60 8.41
C GLY A 77 4.78 13.95 9.11
N GLY A 78 4.99 12.92 9.95
CA GLY A 78 3.92 12.15 10.59
C GLY A 78 4.12 11.93 12.08
N ASP A 79 3.18 11.19 12.66
CA ASP A 79 3.20 10.74 14.05
C ASP A 79 2.61 9.33 14.13
N PRO A 80 3.44 8.29 14.29
CA PRO A 80 2.99 6.90 14.27
C PRO A 80 2.30 6.47 15.58
N ARG A 81 2.29 7.30 16.63
CA ARG A 81 1.87 6.88 17.98
C ARG A 81 0.38 6.52 18.08
N HIS A 82 -0.43 7.01 17.15
CA HIS A 82 -1.86 6.67 17.03
C HIS A 82 -2.17 5.68 15.90
N ALA A 83 -1.15 5.04 15.32
CA ALA A 83 -1.35 3.98 14.35
C ALA A 83 -2.11 2.79 14.94
N SER A 84 -2.89 2.12 14.10
CA SER A 84 -3.70 0.98 14.51
C SER A 84 -3.85 -0.03 13.36
N SER A 85 -4.12 -1.29 13.69
CA SER A 85 -4.39 -2.32 12.68
C SER A 85 -5.69 -2.04 11.93
N GLU A 86 -6.68 -1.42 12.56
CA GLU A 86 -7.95 -1.05 11.92
C GLU A 86 -7.73 -0.02 10.81
N PHE A 87 -6.90 0.99 11.05
CA PHE A 87 -6.50 1.93 10.00
C PHE A 87 -5.69 1.25 8.90
N GLY A 88 -4.83 0.30 9.26
CA GLY A 88 -4.04 -0.47 8.31
C GLY A 88 -4.91 -1.33 7.39
N GLN A 89 -5.91 -1.99 7.96
CA GLN A 89 -6.80 -2.90 7.24
C GLN A 89 -7.54 -2.17 6.12
N LEU A 90 -8.00 -0.94 6.36
CA LEU A 90 -8.62 -0.10 5.32
C LEU A 90 -7.68 0.14 4.13
N GLY A 91 -6.38 0.36 4.40
CA GLY A 91 -5.37 0.54 3.36
C GLY A 91 -5.06 -0.74 2.63
N VAL A 92 -4.83 -1.84 3.35
CA VAL A 92 -4.57 -3.17 2.77
C VAL A 92 -5.69 -3.58 1.82
N GLU A 93 -6.95 -3.44 2.24
CA GLU A 93 -8.12 -3.76 1.41
C GLU A 93 -8.14 -2.96 0.11
N ALA A 94 -8.00 -1.63 0.20
CA ALA A 94 -8.04 -0.75 -0.97
C ALA A 94 -6.87 -1.01 -1.94
N ILE A 95 -5.63 -1.10 -1.41
CA ILE A 95 -4.41 -1.31 -2.21
C ILE A 95 -4.49 -2.66 -2.93
N VAL A 96 -4.85 -3.74 -2.23
CA VAL A 96 -4.96 -5.07 -2.83
C VAL A 96 -6.07 -5.10 -3.87
N ALA A 97 -7.27 -4.59 -3.55
CA ALA A 97 -8.40 -4.60 -4.48
C ALA A 97 -8.08 -3.86 -5.78
N HIS A 98 -7.51 -2.65 -5.69
CA HIS A 98 -7.16 -1.85 -6.86
C HIS A 98 -6.02 -2.47 -7.67
N THR A 99 -5.01 -3.03 -6.99
CA THR A 99 -3.88 -3.69 -7.66
C THR A 99 -4.34 -4.96 -8.38
N VAL A 100 -5.16 -5.81 -7.75
CA VAL A 100 -5.72 -7.01 -8.37
C VAL A 100 -6.58 -6.65 -9.58
N LYS A 101 -7.41 -5.60 -9.47
CA LYS A 101 -8.18 -5.08 -10.60
C LYS A 101 -7.27 -4.69 -11.77
N ALA A 102 -6.22 -3.91 -11.52
CA ALA A 102 -5.26 -3.49 -12.54
C ALA A 102 -4.57 -4.69 -13.23
N ILE A 103 -4.17 -5.70 -12.44
CA ILE A 103 -3.58 -6.94 -12.98
C ILE A 103 -4.62 -7.73 -13.80
N ASN A 104 -5.90 -7.75 -13.40
CA ASN A 104 -6.98 -8.43 -14.13
C ASN A 104 -7.26 -7.75 -15.48
N THR A 105 -7.21 -6.42 -15.54
CA THR A 105 -7.56 -5.66 -16.74
C THR A 105 -6.37 -5.37 -17.66
N GLN A 106 -5.16 -5.82 -17.31
CA GLN A 106 -3.98 -5.60 -18.15
C GLN A 106 -4.14 -6.27 -19.54
N PRO A 107 -3.82 -5.56 -20.64
CA PRO A 107 -3.78 -6.12 -21.98
C PRO A 107 -2.94 -7.41 -22.05
N GLY A 108 -3.48 -8.44 -22.70
CA GLY A 108 -2.80 -9.74 -22.88
C GLY A 108 -3.04 -10.78 -21.78
N ARG A 109 -3.84 -10.48 -20.74
CA ARG A 109 -4.35 -11.50 -19.81
C ARG A 109 -5.59 -12.24 -20.33
N TYR A 110 -6.33 -11.62 -21.26
CA TYR A 110 -7.53 -12.18 -21.92
C TYR A 110 -7.35 -12.50 -23.42
N SER A 111 -6.12 -12.56 -23.94
CA SER A 111 -5.89 -12.77 -25.39
C SER A 111 -5.46 -14.19 -25.79
N LEU A 112 -5.70 -15.22 -24.96
CA LEU A 112 -5.65 -16.61 -25.40
C LEU A 112 -7.07 -17.17 -25.45
N GLY A 113 -7.75 -16.96 -26.58
CA GLY A 113 -9.08 -17.50 -26.82
C GLY A 113 -9.57 -17.30 -28.26
N ASP A 114 -9.24 -16.17 -28.90
CA ASP A 114 -9.65 -15.90 -30.28
C ASP A 114 -8.56 -16.25 -31.29
N THR A 115 -8.42 -17.55 -31.58
CA THR A 115 -8.12 -17.96 -32.96
C THR A 115 -9.41 -18.52 -33.55
N GLY A 116 -10.34 -17.59 -33.79
CA GLY A 116 -11.48 -17.82 -34.65
C GLY A 116 -10.98 -18.30 -36.01
N ASN A 117 -11.35 -19.52 -36.32
CA ASN A 117 -11.23 -20.15 -37.63
C ASN A 117 -11.83 -19.21 -38.69
N ILE A 118 -10.99 -18.65 -39.56
CA ILE A 118 -11.42 -18.07 -40.83
C ILE A 118 -10.72 -18.84 -41.94
N ARG A 119 -11.59 -19.36 -42.80
CA ARG A 119 -11.37 -20.18 -43.97
C ARG A 119 -10.44 -19.52 -44.99
#